data_AF-A0A1B6MSC0-F1
#
_entry.id   AF-A0A1B6MSC0-F1
#
_cell.length_a   1.000
_cell.length_b   1.000
_cell.length_c   1.000
_cell.angle_alpha   90.00
_cell.angle_beta   90.00
_cell.angle_gamma   90.00
#
_symmetry.space_group_name_H-M   'P 1'
#
loop_
_entity.id
_entity.type
_entity.pdbx_description
1 polymer ?
#
loop_
_entity_poly.entity_id
_entity_poly.type
_entity_poly.pdbx_seq_one_letter_code
_entity_poly.pdbx_strand_id
1 'polypeptide(L)'
;GSTTVSTRTIPTDIEINETVQYLKVQNKTASYLYVTWQVPKLGENCVERYHVRLEDSIVSQYNFTNLTSFKFSNLKPCKRYVIYVLPHFYNHQHHLDLQRRPWRKVEVSTPAEDNVI
;
A
#
# COMPACT_ATOMS: atom_id res chain seq x y z
N GLY A 1 -19.24 41.73 -30.50
CA GLY A 1 -19.08 40.32 -30.11
C GLY A 1 -18.40 40.28 -28.77
N SER A 2 -19.04 39.71 -27.76
CA SER A 2 -18.48 39.60 -26.42
C SER A 2 -17.85 38.21 -26.27
N THR A 3 -16.53 38.16 -26.13
CA THR A 3 -15.78 36.91 -25.92
C THR A 3 -15.76 36.62 -24.42
N THR A 4 -16.63 35.72 -23.96
CA THR A 4 -16.54 35.19 -22.59
C THR A 4 -15.36 34.23 -22.49
N VAL A 5 -14.28 34.70 -21.86
CA VAL A 5 -13.19 33.85 -21.38
C VAL A 5 -13.75 32.99 -20.24
N SER A 6 -13.98 31.72 -20.53
CA SER A 6 -14.35 30.73 -19.52
C SER A 6 -13.12 30.42 -18.68
N THR A 7 -12.96 31.10 -17.55
CA THR A 7 -11.97 30.74 -16.53
C THR A 7 -12.34 29.37 -15.97
N ARG A 8 -11.60 28.34 -16.39
CA ARG A 8 -11.72 26.98 -15.85
C ARG A 8 -11.22 27.02 -14.40
N THR A 9 -12.13 27.10 -13.45
CA THR A 9 -11.82 26.93 -12.03
C THR A 9 -11.23 25.54 -11.84
N ILE A 10 -9.92 25.46 -11.56
CA ILE A 10 -9.25 24.22 -11.16
C ILE A 10 -9.74 23.92 -9.74
N PRO A 11 -10.41 22.78 -9.48
CA PRO A 11 -10.78 22.44 -8.11
C PRO A 11 -9.50 22.24 -7.30
N THR A 12 -9.29 23.09 -6.29
CA THR A 12 -8.14 23.03 -5.37
C THR A 12 -8.22 21.87 -4.38
N ASP A 13 -9.32 21.13 -4.33
CA ASP A 13 -9.50 19.97 -3.46
C ASP A 13 -9.76 18.71 -4.29
N ILE A 14 -8.72 18.20 -4.96
CA ILE A 14 -8.75 16.81 -5.41
C ILE A 14 -8.51 15.97 -4.16
N GLU A 15 -9.58 15.45 -3.57
CA GLU A 15 -9.48 14.41 -2.54
C GLU A 15 -8.87 13.16 -3.19
N ILE A 16 -7.55 12.99 -3.09
CA ILE A 16 -6.85 11.83 -3.64
C ILE A 16 -7.17 10.64 -2.73
N ASN A 17 -8.29 9.96 -2.98
CA ASN A 17 -8.70 8.72 -2.31
C ASN A 17 -8.12 7.46 -2.99
N GLU A 18 -7.15 7.66 -3.88
CA GLU A 18 -6.51 6.58 -4.64
C GLU A 18 -5.57 5.72 -3.78
N THR A 19 -5.42 4.48 -4.20
CA THR A 19 -4.61 3.46 -3.52
C THR A 19 -3.58 2.85 -4.48
N VAL A 20 -2.70 1.99 -3.95
CA VAL A 20 -1.69 1.33 -4.79
C VAL A 20 -2.32 0.40 -5.82
N GLN A 21 -1.69 0.31 -6.98
CA GLN A 21 -2.14 -0.52 -8.09
C GLN A 21 -1.38 -1.85 -8.09
N TYR A 22 -2.00 -2.91 -8.62
CA TYR A 22 -1.37 -4.23 -8.84
C TYR A 22 -0.57 -4.81 -7.66
N LEU A 23 -1.04 -4.61 -6.41
CA LEU A 23 -0.45 -5.24 -5.23
C LEU A 23 -0.46 -6.76 -5.37
N LYS A 24 0.72 -7.39 -5.28
CA LYS A 24 0.89 -8.83 -5.36
C LYS A 24 2.06 -9.32 -4.52
N VAL A 25 2.01 -10.60 -4.15
CA VAL A 25 3.17 -11.33 -3.62
C VAL A 25 3.99 -11.81 -4.81
N GLN A 26 5.25 -11.41 -4.86
CA GLN A 26 6.16 -11.82 -5.93
C GLN A 26 6.89 -13.11 -5.55
N ASN A 27 7.50 -13.16 -4.36
CA ASN A 27 8.22 -14.32 -3.84
C ASN A 27 7.79 -14.62 -2.41
N LYS A 28 7.88 -15.89 -2.01
CA LYS A 28 7.60 -16.32 -0.64
C LYS A 28 8.42 -17.54 -0.26
N THR A 29 8.76 -17.64 1.02
CA THR A 29 9.28 -18.85 1.65
C THR A 29 8.53 -19.08 2.97
N ALA A 30 8.93 -20.13 3.68
CA ALA A 30 8.40 -20.46 5.00
C ALA A 30 8.50 -19.28 5.99
N SER A 31 9.52 -18.42 5.84
CA SER A 31 9.88 -17.36 6.79
C SER A 31 9.84 -15.94 6.25
N TYR A 32 9.55 -15.72 4.95
CA TYR A 32 9.42 -14.38 4.40
C TYR A 32 8.39 -14.27 3.27
N LEU A 33 7.87 -13.05 3.10
CA LEU A 33 7.03 -12.63 1.98
C LEU A 33 7.66 -11.40 1.31
N TYR A 34 7.83 -11.43 0.00
CA TYR A 34 8.25 -10.28 -0.79
C TYR A 34 7.10 -9.80 -1.67
N VAL A 35 6.71 -8.55 -1.47
CA VAL A 35 5.54 -7.93 -2.10
C VAL A 35 5.95 -6.75 -2.96
N THR A 36 5.22 -6.57 -4.05
CA THR A 36 5.37 -5.44 -4.97
C THR A 36 4.02 -4.84 -5.31
N TRP A 37 4.03 -3.55 -5.62
CA TRP A 37 2.87 -2.81 -6.10
C TRP A 37 3.32 -1.74 -7.09
N GLN A 38 2.35 -1.09 -7.72
CA GLN A 38 2.55 0.10 -8.53
C GLN A 38 1.97 1.31 -7.78
N VAL A 39 2.55 2.47 -8.08
CA VAL A 39 2.09 3.77 -7.59
C VAL A 39 0.59 4.00 -7.89
N PRO A 40 -0.10 4.84 -7.12
CA PRO A 40 -1.48 5.22 -7.40
C PRO A 40 -1.60 5.94 -8.77
N LYS A 41 -2.73 5.75 -9.46
CA LYS A 41 -2.96 6.39 -10.77
C LYS A 41 -3.05 7.91 -10.69
N LEU A 42 -3.61 8.43 -9.60
CA LEU A 42 -3.69 9.86 -9.32
C LEU A 42 -2.69 10.20 -8.21
N GLY A 43 -1.96 11.29 -8.40
CA GLY A 43 -1.01 11.77 -7.40
C GLY A 43 0.26 10.91 -7.27
N GLU A 44 0.68 10.19 -8.31
CA GLU A 44 1.93 9.41 -8.33
C GLU A 44 3.12 10.22 -7.81
N ASN A 45 3.29 11.44 -8.29
CA ASN A 45 4.36 12.36 -7.89
C ASN A 45 4.16 12.98 -6.50
N CYS A 46 3.01 12.73 -5.88
CA CYS A 46 2.66 13.25 -4.57
C CYS A 46 2.79 12.17 -3.48
N VAL A 47 3.16 10.93 -3.81
CA VAL A 47 3.40 9.90 -2.79
C VAL A 47 4.76 10.12 -2.13
N GLU A 48 4.76 10.38 -0.83
CA GLU A 48 5.98 10.50 -0.02
C GLU A 48 6.53 9.13 0.37
N ARG A 49 5.64 8.23 0.83
CA ARG A 49 5.99 6.89 1.32
C ARG A 49 4.77 5.98 1.34
N TYR A 50 4.97 4.72 1.69
CA TYR A 50 3.92 3.71 1.83
C TYR A 50 3.90 3.18 3.25
N HIS A 51 2.70 3.06 3.80
CA HIS A 51 2.44 2.31 5.03
C HIS A 51 2.16 0.88 4.62
N VAL A 52 2.91 -0.05 5.20
CA VAL A 52 2.79 -1.48 4.91
C VAL A 52 2.44 -2.19 6.20
N ARG A 53 1.36 -2.96 6.19
CA ARG A 53 0.89 -3.73 7.33
C ARG A 53 0.81 -5.20 6.96
N LEU A 54 1.24 -6.06 7.87
CA LEU A 54 1.04 -7.51 7.79
C LEU A 54 0.21 -7.93 9.00
N GLU A 55 -0.86 -8.68 8.76
CA GLU A 55 -1.71 -9.23 9.83
C GLU A 55 -1.79 -10.74 9.70
N ASP A 56 -1.70 -11.43 10.84
CA ASP A 56 -2.26 -12.77 11.02
C ASP A 56 -3.32 -12.76 12.14
N SER A 57 -3.77 -13.93 12.60
CA SER A 57 -4.78 -14.05 13.65
C SER A 57 -4.34 -13.53 15.03
N ILE A 58 -3.05 -13.27 15.24
CA ILE A 58 -2.43 -12.97 16.55
C ILE A 58 -1.61 -11.67 16.50
N VAL A 59 -0.88 -11.41 15.41
CA VAL A 59 0.13 -10.35 15.31
C VAL A 59 -0.18 -9.42 14.14
N SER A 60 0.02 -8.12 14.38
CA SER A 60 0.09 -7.08 13.35
C SER A 60 1.48 -6.46 13.32
N GLN A 61 2.13 -6.44 12.16
CA GLN A 61 3.38 -5.73 11.92
C GLN A 61 3.10 -4.47 11.09
N TYR A 62 3.67 -3.33 11.46
CA TYR A 62 3.51 -2.05 10.77
C TYR A 62 4.88 -1.49 10.38
N ASN A 63 5.03 -1.10 9.12
CA ASN A 63 6.27 -0.57 8.57
C ASN A 63 6.01 0.56 7.59
N PHE A 64 7.07 1.30 7.28
CA PHE A 64 7.06 2.34 6.25
C PHE A 64 8.17 2.07 5.24
N THR A 65 7.94 2.41 3.98
CA THR A 65 8.94 2.34 2.91
C THR A 65 8.71 3.43 1.87
N ASN A 66 9.77 3.95 1.26
CA ASN A 66 9.68 4.84 0.11
C ASN A 66 9.74 4.08 -1.23
N LEU A 67 9.89 2.75 -1.19
CA LEU A 67 9.93 1.89 -2.37
C LEU A 67 8.55 1.33 -2.67
N THR A 68 8.35 0.87 -3.91
CA THR A 68 7.15 0.12 -4.34
C THR A 68 7.24 -1.39 -4.08
N SER A 69 8.10 -1.77 -3.13
CA SER A 69 8.29 -3.14 -2.69
C SER A 69 8.63 -3.21 -1.20
N PHE A 70 8.34 -4.36 -0.58
CA PHE A 70 8.67 -4.60 0.82
C PHE A 70 8.89 -6.09 1.11
N LYS A 71 9.81 -6.40 2.03
CA LYS A 71 10.09 -7.76 2.50
C LYS A 71 9.67 -7.91 3.97
N PHE A 72 8.64 -8.70 4.21
CA PHE A 72 8.32 -9.17 5.56
C PHE A 72 9.14 -10.41 5.86
N SER A 73 9.87 -10.41 6.98
CA SER A 73 10.76 -11.51 7.40
C SER A 73 10.34 -12.05 8.76
N ASN A 74 10.99 -13.14 9.21
CA ASN A 74 10.73 -13.79 10.49
C ASN A 74 9.27 -14.24 10.65
N LEU A 75 8.67 -14.69 9.54
CA LEU A 75 7.32 -15.21 9.52
C LEU A 75 7.30 -16.67 9.96
N LYS A 76 6.15 -17.08 10.51
CA LYS A 76 5.91 -18.49 10.82
C LYS A 76 5.52 -19.25 9.54
N PRO A 77 6.00 -20.48 9.36
CA PRO A 77 5.57 -21.36 8.27
C PRO A 77 4.11 -21.77 8.42
N CYS A 78 3.49 -22.23 7.34
CA CYS A 78 2.10 -22.71 7.31
C CYS A 78 1.08 -21.73 7.91
N LYS A 79 1.33 -20.42 7.77
CA LYS A 79 0.44 -19.37 8.29
C LYS A 79 -0.13 -18.53 7.17
N ARG A 80 -1.39 -18.13 7.36
CA ARG A 80 -2.09 -17.17 6.52
C ARG A 80 -1.82 -15.76 7.02
N TYR A 81 -1.48 -14.89 6.10
CA TYR A 81 -1.29 -13.47 6.35
C TYR A 81 -2.14 -12.65 5.37
N VAL A 82 -2.54 -11.48 5.84
CA VAL A 82 -3.13 -10.42 5.02
C VAL A 82 -2.16 -9.25 4.99
N ILE A 83 -1.76 -8.84 3.80
CA ILE A 83 -0.87 -7.70 3.59
C ILE A 83 -1.75 -6.52 3.17
N TYR A 84 -1.51 -5.37 3.78
CA TYR A 84 -2.16 -4.11 3.42
C TYR A 84 -1.11 -3.08 3.03
N VAL A 85 -1.39 -2.29 1.99
CA VAL A 85 -0.56 -1.18 1.55
C VAL A 85 -1.42 0.07 1.38
N LEU A 86 -0.96 1.18 1.94
CA LEU A 86 -1.59 2.49 1.82
C LEU A 86 -0.52 3.53 1.43
N PRO A 87 -0.73 4.30 0.34
CA PRO A 87 0.14 5.42 0.01
C PRO A 87 -0.08 6.58 1.00
N HIS A 88 1.02 7.20 1.43
CA HIS A 88 1.07 8.43 2.19
C HIS A 88 1.46 9.56 1.24
N PHE A 89 0.57 10.53 1.02
CA PHE A 89 0.80 11.64 0.10
C PHE A 89 1.29 12.89 0.83
N TYR A 90 2.17 13.67 0.18
CA TYR A 90 2.62 14.97 0.66
C TYR A 90 1.45 15.93 0.89
N ASN A 91 1.54 16.74 1.95
CA ASN A 91 0.62 17.84 2.28
C ASN A 91 -0.86 17.47 2.49
N HIS A 92 -1.22 16.20 2.67
CA HIS A 92 -2.55 15.85 3.17
C HIS A 92 -2.62 16.11 4.69
N GLN A 93 -2.90 17.36 5.05
CA GLN A 93 -2.90 17.87 6.44
C GLN A 93 -4.15 17.50 7.25
N HIS A 94 -5.01 16.61 6.76
CA HIS A 94 -6.16 16.11 7.53
C HIS A 94 -5.83 14.75 8.14
N HIS A 95 -5.35 14.77 9.39
CA HIS A 95 -5.15 13.60 10.25
C HIS A 95 -6.38 12.65 10.35
N LEU A 96 -7.57 13.12 9.94
CA LEU A 96 -8.84 12.38 9.94
C LEU A 96 -9.06 11.52 8.68
N ASP A 97 -8.31 11.73 7.59
CA ASP A 97 -8.55 11.03 6.30
C ASP A 97 -7.80 9.70 6.18
N LEU A 98 -6.69 9.53 6.89
CA LEU A 98 -5.92 8.27 6.85
C LEU A 98 -6.71 7.07 7.39
N GLN A 99 -7.69 7.32 8.28
CA GLN A 99 -8.59 6.27 8.77
C GLN A 99 -9.68 5.88 7.75
N ARG A 100 -9.98 6.73 6.77
CA ARG A 100 -11.03 6.50 5.77
C ARG A 100 -10.51 5.99 4.44
N ARG A 101 -9.20 6.09 4.18
CA ARG A 101 -8.62 5.66 2.90
C ARG A 101 -8.63 4.13 2.78
N PRO A 102 -9.04 3.59 1.62
CA PRO A 102 -9.05 2.15 1.40
C PRO A 102 -7.62 1.64 1.26
N TRP A 103 -7.22 0.77 2.19
CA TRP A 103 -6.01 -0.02 2.04
C TRP A 103 -6.19 -1.01 0.90
N ARG A 104 -5.17 -1.12 0.03
CA ARG A 104 -5.12 -2.25 -0.91
C ARG A 104 -4.64 -3.47 -0.14
N LYS A 105 -5.29 -4.62 -0.31
CA LYS A 105 -4.90 -5.85 0.38
C LYS A 105 -4.67 -7.04 -0.55
N VAL A 106 -3.84 -7.97 -0.09
CA VAL A 106 -3.64 -9.29 -0.69
C VAL A 106 -3.46 -10.34 0.41
N GLU A 107 -4.04 -11.51 0.22
CA GLU A 107 -3.94 -12.64 1.16
C GLU A 107 -2.94 -13.67 0.64
N VAL A 108 -2.16 -14.26 1.54
CA VAL A 108 -1.16 -15.26 1.19
C VAL A 108 -0.88 -16.21 2.34
N SER A 109 -0.55 -17.46 2.01
CA SER A 109 -0.02 -18.43 2.98
C SER A 109 1.46 -18.68 2.75
N THR A 110 2.25 -18.69 3.83
CA THR A 110 3.63 -19.19 3.82
C THR A 110 3.61 -20.72 3.67
N PRO A 111 4.52 -21.31 2.87
CA PRO A 111 4.69 -22.75 2.79
C PRO A 111 5.22 -23.34 4.11
N ALA A 112 5.30 -24.67 4.18
CA ALA A 112 6.03 -25.36 5.24
C ALA A 112 7.53 -25.04 5.16
N GLU A 113 8.25 -25.22 6.27
CA GLU A 113 9.71 -25.27 6.19
C GLU A 113 10.10 -26.51 5.41
N ASP A 114 10.80 -26.31 4.30
CA ASP A 114 11.46 -27.41 3.61
C ASP A 114 12.56 -27.91 4.56
N ASN A 115 12.35 -29.09 5.15
CA ASN A 115 13.40 -29.84 5.83
C ASN A 115 14.43 -30.24 4.76
N VAL A 116 15.36 -29.34 4.45
CA VAL A 116 16.57 -29.71 3.71
C VAL A 116 17.44 -30.48 4.71
N ILE A 117 17.27 -31.79 4.70
CA ILE A 117 18.09 -32.79 5.41
C ILE A 117 19.48 -32.83 4.76
#